data_AF-A0A7X5IER8-F1
#
_entry.id   AF-A0A7X5IER8-F1
#
_cell.length_a   1.000
_cell.length_b   1.000
_cell.length_c   1.000
_cell.angle_alpha   90.00
_cell.angle_beta   90.00
_cell.angle_gamma   90.00
#
_symmetry.space_group_name_H-M   'P 1'
#
loop_
_entity.id
_entity.type
_entity.pdbx_description
1 polymer ?
#
loop_
_entity_poly.entity_id
_entity_poly.type
_entity_poly.pdbx_seq_one_letter_code
_entity_poly.pdbx_strand_id
1 'polypeptide(L)'
;MCLEEMKRIDDCKNEKELVKLAEEINDKIIFKYYNEKQMEHLVNKLLKLDFLSVKYETREEILNVLCDAVSNYNISSKIDWTNILKIVDKLENDLKEYVTEFLHD
;
A
#
# COMPACT_ATOMS: atom_id res chain seq x y z
N MET A 1 -1.88 12.28 14.13
CA MET A 1 -1.65 13.11 12.94
C MET A 1 -2.51 12.55 11.83
N CYS A 2 -3.52 13.27 11.34
CA CYS A 2 -4.36 12.79 10.24
C CYS A 2 -3.75 13.27 8.91
N LEU A 3 -3.17 12.35 8.14
CA LEU A 3 -2.75 12.60 6.77
C LEU A 3 -3.97 12.89 5.90
N GLU A 4 -3.85 13.80 4.95
CA GLU A 4 -4.91 14.10 3.98
C GLU A 4 -5.22 12.87 3.13
N GLU A 5 -4.18 12.14 2.75
CA GLU A 5 -4.23 10.91 1.96
C GLU A 5 -5.06 9.84 2.68
N MET A 6 -4.92 9.70 4.00
CA MET A 6 -5.70 8.73 4.77
C MET A 6 -7.21 9.02 4.72
N LYS A 7 -7.61 10.29 4.72
CA LYS A 7 -9.03 10.67 4.55
C LYS A 7 -9.48 10.38 3.12
N ARG A 8 -8.64 10.71 2.13
CA ARG A 8 -8.93 10.45 0.73
C ARG A 8 -9.08 8.97 0.41
N ILE A 9 -8.34 8.08 1.08
CA ILE A 9 -8.52 6.61 0.96
C ILE A 9 -9.95 6.21 1.36
N ASP A 10 -10.49 6.77 2.45
CA ASP A 10 -11.86 6.48 2.90
C ASP A 10 -12.93 7.08 1.98
N ASP A 11 -12.64 8.25 1.40
CA ASP A 11 -13.59 9.01 0.59
C ASP A 11 -13.58 8.62 -0.90
N CYS A 12 -12.69 7.71 -1.32
CA CYS A 12 -12.60 7.23 -2.70
C CYS A 12 -13.91 6.58 -3.14
N LYS A 13 -14.53 7.12 -4.19
CA LYS A 13 -15.84 6.66 -4.69
C LYS A 13 -15.73 5.57 -5.74
N ASN A 14 -14.55 5.41 -6.31
CA ASN A 14 -14.28 4.46 -7.39
C ASN A 14 -12.78 4.12 -7.46
N GLU A 15 -12.47 3.02 -8.16
CA GLU A 15 -11.11 2.52 -8.31
C GLU A 15 -10.17 3.50 -9.02
N LYS A 16 -10.66 4.34 -9.94
CA LYS A 16 -9.80 5.32 -10.64
C LYS A 16 -9.29 6.41 -9.70
N GLU A 17 -10.10 6.82 -8.73
CA GLU A 17 -9.67 7.76 -7.69
C GLU A 17 -8.63 7.12 -6.77
N LEU A 18 -8.81 5.83 -6.45
CA LEU A 18 -7.88 5.08 -5.61
C LEU A 18 -6.53 4.89 -6.30
N VAL A 19 -6.50 4.54 -7.60
CA VAL A 19 -5.28 4.43 -8.39
C VAL A 19 -4.51 5.75 -8.41
N LYS A 20 -5.18 6.87 -8.75
CA LYS A 20 -4.53 8.19 -8.75
C LYS A 20 -3.99 8.57 -7.37
N LEU A 21 -4.72 8.25 -6.32
CA LEU A 21 -4.27 8.50 -4.96
C LEU A 21 -3.04 7.65 -4.61
N ALA A 22 -3.00 6.39 -5.05
CA ALA A 22 -1.84 5.51 -4.87
C ALA A 22 -0.61 6.08 -5.60
N GLU A 23 -0.76 6.51 -6.86
CA GLU A 23 0.30 7.17 -7.64
C GLU A 23 0.83 8.42 -6.91
N GLU A 24 -0.06 9.30 -6.44
CA GLU A 24 0.31 10.51 -5.68
C GLU A 24 1.03 10.18 -4.35
N ILE A 25 0.60 9.12 -3.67
CA ILE A 25 1.27 8.63 -2.46
C ILE A 25 2.67 8.14 -2.82
N ASN A 26 2.81 7.42 -3.93
CA ASN A 26 4.09 6.85 -4.34
C ASN A 26 5.12 7.93 -4.68
N ASP A 27 4.71 8.96 -5.42
CA ASP A 27 5.55 10.12 -5.67
C ASP A 27 6.06 10.74 -4.35
N LYS A 28 5.16 10.90 -3.37
CA LYS A 28 5.51 11.46 -2.06
C LYS A 28 6.43 10.54 -1.24
N ILE A 29 6.33 9.22 -1.41
CA ILE A 29 7.25 8.24 -0.81
C ILE A 29 8.66 8.44 -1.37
N ILE A 30 8.79 8.50 -2.71
CA ILE A 30 10.06 8.68 -3.42
C ILE A 30 10.74 9.99 -3.00
N PHE A 31 9.98 11.07 -2.90
CA PHE A 31 10.49 12.38 -2.47
C PHE A 31 10.58 12.57 -0.94
N LYS A 32 10.37 11.51 -0.14
CA LYS A 32 10.52 11.51 1.32
C LYS A 32 9.67 12.57 2.05
N TYR A 33 8.44 12.81 1.59
CA TYR A 33 7.53 13.78 2.21
C TYR A 33 6.94 13.32 3.54
N TYR A 34 7.01 12.05 3.86
CA TYR A 34 6.51 11.49 5.09
C TYR A 34 7.65 11.26 6.09
N ASN A 35 7.32 11.23 7.38
CA ASN A 35 8.16 10.57 8.36
C ASN A 35 7.73 9.12 8.54
N GLU A 36 8.56 8.34 9.22
CA GLU A 36 8.35 6.93 9.48
C GLU A 36 6.96 6.61 10.10
N LYS A 37 6.55 7.35 11.13
CA LYS A 37 5.24 7.14 11.78
C LYS A 37 4.07 7.46 10.85
N GLN A 38 4.19 8.49 10.02
CA GLN A 38 3.20 8.79 8.98
C GLN A 38 3.10 7.62 7.99
N MET A 39 4.24 7.08 7.56
CA MET A 39 4.28 5.96 6.63
C MET A 39 3.67 4.69 7.23
N GLU A 40 3.98 4.37 8.50
CA GLU A 40 3.37 3.26 9.21
C GLU A 40 1.84 3.37 9.25
N HIS A 41 1.31 4.57 9.54
CA HIS A 41 -0.13 4.78 9.55
C HIS A 41 -0.77 4.65 8.16
N LEU A 42 -0.07 5.11 7.12
CA LEU A 42 -0.55 5.04 5.74
C LEU A 42 -0.58 3.59 5.23
N VAL A 43 0.50 2.83 5.44
CA VAL A 43 0.57 1.40 5.08
C VAL A 43 -0.52 0.60 5.79
N ASN A 44 -0.68 0.80 7.11
CA ASN A 44 -1.76 0.15 7.86
C ASN A 44 -3.17 0.53 7.37
N LYS A 45 -3.32 1.69 6.75
CA LYS A 45 -4.59 2.11 6.14
C LYS A 45 -4.82 1.38 4.81
N LEU A 46 -3.81 1.31 3.95
CA LEU A 46 -3.87 0.60 2.67
C LEU A 46 -4.12 -0.89 2.85
N LEU A 47 -3.48 -1.53 3.85
CA LEU A 47 -3.67 -2.95 4.18
C LEU A 47 -5.08 -3.32 4.66
N LYS A 48 -5.94 -2.33 4.95
CA LYS A 48 -7.35 -2.55 5.30
C LYS A 48 -8.28 -2.55 4.10
N LEU A 49 -7.79 -2.19 2.91
CA LEU A 49 -8.56 -2.27 1.68
C LEU A 49 -8.83 -3.73 1.33
N ASP A 50 -9.97 -4.01 0.72
CA ASP A 50 -10.29 -5.34 0.22
C ASP A 50 -9.68 -5.54 -1.18
N PHE A 51 -8.44 -6.01 -1.22
CA PHE A 51 -7.68 -6.25 -2.45
C PHE A 51 -8.38 -7.20 -3.43
N LEU A 52 -9.18 -8.16 -2.93
CA LEU A 52 -9.86 -9.13 -3.79
C LEU A 52 -11.13 -8.55 -4.43
N SER A 53 -11.61 -7.41 -3.93
CA SER A 53 -12.79 -6.72 -4.47
C SER A 53 -12.47 -5.72 -5.59
N VAL A 54 -11.20 -5.30 -5.71
CA VAL A 54 -10.75 -4.35 -6.73
C VAL A 54 -10.19 -5.06 -7.97
N LYS A 55 -9.90 -4.33 -9.04
CA LYS A 55 -9.27 -4.87 -10.25
C LYS A 55 -7.78 -5.07 -10.06
N TYR A 56 -7.22 -5.87 -10.97
CA TYR A 56 -5.77 -6.14 -11.05
C TYR A 56 -4.93 -4.85 -10.96
N GLU A 57 -5.20 -3.88 -11.84
CA GLU A 57 -4.44 -2.61 -11.92
C GLU A 57 -4.44 -1.85 -10.59
N THR A 58 -5.57 -1.85 -9.88
CA THR A 58 -5.66 -1.21 -8.56
C THR A 58 -4.91 -1.99 -7.48
N ARG A 59 -4.92 -3.33 -7.53
CA ARG A 59 -4.08 -4.13 -6.63
C ARG A 59 -2.60 -3.85 -6.87
N GLU A 60 -2.17 -3.86 -8.12
CA GLU A 60 -0.78 -3.64 -8.54
C GLU A 60 -0.27 -2.31 -8.00
N GLU A 61 -1.00 -1.22 -8.22
CA GLU A 61 -0.60 0.12 -7.74
C GLU A 61 -0.52 0.21 -6.21
N ILE A 62 -1.46 -0.41 -5.49
CA ILE A 62 -1.41 -0.43 -4.02
C ILE A 62 -0.21 -1.26 -3.55
N LEU A 63 0.05 -2.42 -4.16
CA LEU A 63 1.19 -3.27 -3.80
C LEU A 63 2.53 -2.57 -4.11
N ASN A 64 2.60 -1.83 -5.21
CA ASN A 64 3.77 -1.03 -5.57
C ASN A 64 4.05 0.04 -4.51
N VAL A 65 3.02 0.76 -4.06
CA VAL A 65 3.13 1.71 -2.92
C VAL A 65 3.63 1.04 -1.65
N LEU A 66 3.20 -0.19 -1.36
CA LEU A 66 3.64 -0.95 -0.19
C LEU A 66 5.13 -1.35 -0.30
N CYS A 67 5.58 -1.82 -1.47
CA CYS A 67 6.99 -2.07 -1.75
C CYS A 67 7.81 -0.80 -1.51
N ASP A 68 7.46 0.29 -2.19
CA ASP A 68 8.20 1.54 -2.10
C ASP A 68 8.20 2.09 -0.67
N ALA A 69 7.09 1.97 0.07
CA ALA A 69 7.04 2.36 1.48
C ALA A 69 8.04 1.57 2.35
N VAL A 70 8.12 0.25 2.16
CA VAL A 70 9.06 -0.59 2.91
C VAL A 70 10.50 -0.25 2.56
N SER A 71 10.86 -0.25 1.28
CA SER A 71 12.24 -0.01 0.84
C SER A 71 12.71 1.40 1.16
N ASN A 72 11.80 2.40 1.19
CA ASN A 72 12.17 3.78 1.50
C ASN A 72 12.19 4.13 2.98
N TYR A 73 11.45 3.43 3.84
CA TYR A 73 11.28 3.81 5.25
C TYR A 73 11.72 2.74 6.25
N ASN A 74 12.08 1.54 5.79
CA ASN A 74 12.50 0.41 6.63
C ASN A 74 11.48 0.09 7.75
N ILE A 75 10.21 0.03 7.37
CA ILE A 75 9.08 -0.16 8.30
C ILE A 75 8.54 -1.60 8.30
N SER A 76 9.09 -2.52 7.52
CA SER A 76 8.54 -3.89 7.37
C SER A 76 8.29 -4.59 8.71
N SER A 77 9.26 -4.51 9.63
CA SER A 77 9.16 -5.08 10.99
C SER A 77 8.11 -4.45 11.91
N LYS A 78 7.53 -3.30 11.52
CA LYS A 78 6.57 -2.52 12.32
C LYS A 78 5.13 -2.68 11.83
N ILE A 79 4.93 -3.37 10.71
CA ILE A 79 3.62 -3.55 10.07
C ILE A 79 3.12 -4.97 10.33
N ASP A 80 1.82 -5.09 10.60
CA ASP A 80 1.15 -6.39 10.66
C ASP A 80 0.70 -6.83 9.26
N TRP A 81 1.50 -7.69 8.64
CA TRP A 81 1.25 -8.24 7.31
C TRP A 81 0.25 -9.41 7.30
N THR A 82 -0.35 -9.78 8.45
CA THR A 82 -1.26 -10.93 8.54
C THR A 82 -2.42 -10.86 7.54
N ASN A 83 -2.92 -9.66 7.22
CA ASN A 83 -4.01 -9.49 6.26
C ASN A 83 -3.60 -9.83 4.83
N ILE A 84 -2.43 -9.36 4.37
CA ILE A 84 -1.96 -9.64 3.02
C ILE A 84 -1.57 -11.12 2.87
N LEU A 85 -0.93 -11.69 3.89
CA LEU A 85 -0.57 -13.12 3.92
C LEU A 85 -1.77 -14.05 3.82
N LYS A 86 -2.96 -13.65 4.29
CA LYS A 86 -4.20 -14.45 4.14
C LYS A 86 -4.74 -14.49 2.72
N ILE A 87 -4.36 -13.54 1.87
CA ILE A 87 -4.87 -13.43 0.51
C ILE A 87 -3.81 -13.68 -0.56
N VAL A 88 -2.53 -13.77 -0.20
CA VAL A 88 -1.40 -13.89 -1.13
C VAL A 88 -1.59 -15.03 -2.14
N ASP A 89 -2.06 -16.20 -1.70
CA ASP A 89 -2.30 -17.35 -2.59
C ASP A 89 -3.39 -17.11 -3.65
N LYS A 90 -4.27 -16.14 -3.41
CA LYS A 90 -5.38 -15.76 -4.29
C LYS A 90 -5.01 -14.63 -5.25
N LEU A 91 -3.86 -13.99 -5.06
CA LEU A 91 -3.36 -12.98 -5.99
C LEU A 91 -2.85 -13.63 -7.28
N GLU A 92 -2.77 -12.82 -8.33
CA GLU A 92 -2.07 -13.15 -9.56
C GLU A 92 -0.57 -13.41 -9.27
N ASN A 93 0.09 -14.25 -10.09
CA ASN A 93 1.43 -14.74 -9.77
C ASN A 93 2.49 -13.63 -9.74
N ASP A 94 2.37 -12.66 -10.64
CA ASP A 94 3.16 -11.42 -10.66
C ASP A 94 2.95 -10.59 -9.39
N LEU A 95 1.71 -10.43 -8.93
CA LEU A 95 1.42 -9.67 -7.71
C LEU A 95 1.96 -10.32 -6.42
N LYS A 96 2.18 -11.64 -6.43
CA LYS A 96 2.84 -12.34 -5.30
C LYS A 96 4.31 -11.96 -5.18
N GLU A 97 4.96 -11.54 -6.27
CA GLU A 97 6.36 -11.12 -6.25
C GLU A 97 6.51 -9.86 -5.39
N TYR A 98 5.64 -8.86 -5.54
CA TYR A 98 5.59 -7.68 -4.67
C TYR A 98 5.48 -8.04 -3.18
N VAL A 99 4.56 -8.96 -2.84
CA VAL A 99 4.39 -9.39 -1.45
C VAL A 99 5.63 -10.07 -0.91
N THR A 100 6.33 -10.82 -1.75
CA THR A 100 7.59 -11.45 -1.38
C THR A 100 8.68 -10.40 -1.15
N GLU A 101 8.80 -9.41 -2.04
CA GLU A 101 9.78 -8.34 -1.94
C GLU A 101 9.69 -7.58 -0.61
N PHE A 102 8.53 -7.02 -0.27
CA PHE A 102 8.41 -6.19 0.94
C PHE A 102 8.36 -6.98 2.27
N LEU A 103 8.24 -8.32 2.22
CA LEU A 103 8.36 -9.18 3.39
C LEU A 103 9.80 -9.65 3.64
N HIS A 104 10.66 -9.57 2.64
CA HIS A 104 12.05 -10.01 2.71
C HIS A 104 13.06 -8.85 2.74
N ASP A 105 12.62 -7.60 2.53
CA ASP A 105 13.35 -6.34 2.81
C ASP A 105 13.31 -5.95 4.30
#